data_AF-A0A7S0G0W2-F1
#
_entry.id   AF-A0A7S0G0W2-F1
#
_cell.length_a   1.000
_cell.length_b   1.000
_cell.length_c   1.000
_cell.angle_alpha   90.00
_cell.angle_beta   90.00
_cell.angle_gamma   90.00
#
_symmetry.space_group_name_H-M   'P 1'
#
loop_
_entity.id
_entity.type
_entity.pdbx_description
1 polymer ?
#
loop_
_entity_poly.entity_id
_entity_poly.type
_entity_poly.pdbx_seq_one_letter_code
_entity_poly.pdbx_strand_id
1 'polypeptide(L)'
;APWTSDDVYSLVEKVVRAAVNDLKLSRRREGYALQLDLLRRSSAILEICEEIELRLPDIVEREKAKARDLAAELSENLAIAKNVNLSSVSEQLMGGRVDVSEELVRLKSHLSIFELSFFSTRQIGQKLNFLVQEMNREVSTISSKASDAAVSQLCVIIKEQIERIREQVQNIV
;
A
#
# COMPACT_ATOMS: atom_id res chain seq x y z
N ALA A 1 -46.24 36.76 27.71
CA ALA A 1 -45.16 37.65 28.16
C ALA A 1 -44.16 37.79 27.01
N PRO A 2 -43.74 39.01 26.62
CA PRO A 2 -42.71 39.14 25.60
C PRO A 2 -41.39 38.67 26.21
N TRP A 3 -40.78 37.68 25.58
CA TRP A 3 -39.47 37.14 25.95
C TRP A 3 -38.47 38.29 26.14
N THR A 4 -37.71 38.28 27.24
CA THR A 4 -36.61 39.23 27.41
C THR A 4 -35.43 38.82 26.53
N SER A 5 -34.53 39.77 26.22
CA SER A 5 -33.31 39.46 25.46
C SER A 5 -32.48 38.35 26.12
N ASP A 6 -32.49 38.29 27.45
CA ASP A 6 -31.76 37.28 28.23
C ASP A 6 -32.41 35.88 28.13
N ASP A 7 -33.75 35.81 28.09
CA ASP A 7 -34.48 34.54 27.87
C ASP A 7 -34.17 33.96 26.48
N VAL A 8 -34.10 34.82 25.46
CA VAL A 8 -33.75 34.42 24.10
C VAL A 8 -32.29 33.97 24.02
N TYR A 9 -31.36 34.71 24.64
CA TYR A 9 -29.95 34.34 24.67
C TYR A 9 -29.72 32.99 25.34
N SER A 10 -30.33 32.76 26.50
CA SER A 10 -30.22 31.49 27.25
C SER A 10 -30.74 30.31 26.43
N LEU A 11 -31.88 30.49 25.74
CA LEU A 11 -32.45 29.44 24.89
C LEU A 11 -31.54 29.12 23.70
N VAL A 12 -31.05 30.15 23.01
CA VAL A 12 -30.12 30.00 21.87
C VAL A 12 -28.83 29.31 22.32
N GLU A 13 -28.24 29.74 23.43
CA GLU A 13 -27.03 29.12 23.98
C GLU A 13 -27.23 27.63 24.26
N LYS A 14 -28.36 27.26 24.89
CA LYS A 14 -28.69 25.87 25.21
C LYS A 14 -28.79 25.01 23.94
N VAL A 15 -29.49 25.50 22.91
CA VAL A 15 -29.67 24.77 21.64
C VAL A 15 -28.35 24.64 20.89
N VAL A 16 -27.55 25.71 20.82
CA VAL A 16 -26.24 25.68 20.15
C VAL A 16 -25.29 24.71 20.87
N ARG A 17 -25.25 24.72 22.20
CA ARG A 17 -24.42 23.78 22.97
C ARG A 17 -24.84 22.33 22.74
N ALA A 18 -26.14 22.04 22.70
CA ALA A 18 -26.64 20.71 22.37
C ALA A 18 -26.21 20.27 20.96
N ALA A 19 -26.44 21.11 19.95
CA ALA A 19 -26.06 20.82 18.57
C ALA A 19 -24.54 20.60 18.41
N VAL A 20 -23.70 21.39 19.09
CA VAL A 20 -22.24 21.21 19.08
C VAL A 20 -21.84 19.88 19.73
N ASN A 21 -22.49 19.48 20.82
CA ASN A 21 -22.21 18.19 21.47
C ASN A 21 -22.63 17.00 20.59
N ASP A 22 -23.80 17.07 19.98
CA ASP A 22 -24.29 16.05 19.05
C ASP A 22 -23.35 15.92 17.84
N LEU A 23 -22.91 17.05 17.29
CA LEU A 23 -21.92 17.07 16.21
C LEU A 23 -20.59 16.41 16.63
N LYS A 24 -20.07 16.73 17.82
CA LYS A 24 -18.84 16.11 18.35
C LYS A 24 -18.99 14.59 18.52
N LEU A 25 -20.13 14.12 19.03
CA LEU A 25 -20.40 12.69 19.19
C LEU A 25 -20.49 11.98 17.84
N SER A 26 -21.20 12.58 16.87
CA SER A 26 -21.31 12.05 15.51
C SER A 26 -19.93 11.94 14.86
N ARG A 27 -19.10 12.99 14.96
CA ARG A 27 -17.73 13.00 14.40
C ARG A 27 -16.82 11.94 15.02
N ARG A 28 -16.93 11.68 16.33
CA ARG A 28 -16.17 10.61 16.98
C ARG A 28 -16.57 9.23 16.49
N ARG A 29 -17.88 8.98 16.31
CA ARG A 29 -18.39 7.70 15.79
C ARG A 29 -17.94 7.45 14.35
N GLU A 30 -18.05 8.48 13.51
CA GLU A 30 -17.56 8.46 12.13
C GLU A 30 -16.06 8.19 12.08
N GLY A 31 -15.25 8.91 12.86
CA GLY A 31 -13.81 8.73 12.92
C GLY A 31 -13.39 7.31 13.36
N TYR A 32 -14.09 6.73 14.35
CA TYR A 32 -13.83 5.36 14.78
C TYR A 32 -14.18 4.33 13.69
N ALA A 33 -15.30 4.51 12.99
CA ALA A 33 -15.69 3.64 11.88
C ALA A 33 -14.69 3.70 10.72
N LEU A 34 -14.22 4.91 10.39
CA LEU A 34 -13.18 5.14 9.37
C LEU A 34 -11.86 4.47 9.75
N GLN A 35 -11.42 4.63 11.00
CA GLN A 35 -10.20 3.98 11.50
C GLN A 35 -10.28 2.46 11.33
N LEU A 36 -11.40 1.83 11.72
CA LEU A 36 -11.57 0.39 11.59
C LEU A 36 -11.51 -0.08 10.13
N ASP A 37 -12.17 0.62 9.20
CA ASP A 37 -12.12 0.25 7.78
C ASP A 37 -10.70 0.39 7.21
N LEU A 38 -10.00 1.47 7.55
CA LEU A 38 -8.62 1.70 7.13
C LEU A 38 -7.65 0.62 7.65
N LEU A 39 -7.76 0.23 8.92
CA LEU A 39 -6.95 -0.84 9.50
C LEU A 39 -7.24 -2.20 8.85
N ARG A 40 -8.52 -2.51 8.57
CA ARG A 40 -8.90 -3.75 7.87
C ARG A 40 -8.28 -3.82 6.47
N ARG A 41 -8.26 -2.71 5.74
CA ARG A 41 -7.63 -2.64 4.41
C ARG A 41 -6.11 -2.79 4.49
N SER A 42 -5.48 -2.17 5.48
CA SER A 42 -4.06 -2.35 5.76
C SER A 42 -3.71 -3.84 5.97
N SER A 43 -4.49 -4.54 6.81
CA SER A 43 -4.33 -5.98 7.04
C SER A 43 -4.50 -6.80 5.76
N ALA A 44 -5.52 -6.50 4.95
CA ALA A 44 -5.74 -7.21 3.69
C ALA A 44 -4.56 -7.03 2.71
N ILE A 45 -3.94 -5.84 2.67
CA ILE A 45 -2.72 -5.62 1.87
C ILE A 45 -1.56 -6.47 2.42
N LEU A 46 -1.40 -6.53 3.74
CA LEU A 46 -0.33 -7.31 4.37
C LEU A 46 -0.44 -8.80 4.04
N GLU A 47 -1.64 -9.38 4.11
CA GLU A 47 -1.92 -10.78 3.72
C GLU A 47 -1.51 -11.04 2.26
N ILE A 48 -1.84 -10.12 1.36
CA ILE A 48 -1.43 -10.25 -0.06
C ILE A 48 0.09 -10.15 -0.21
N CYS A 49 0.77 -9.31 0.59
CA CYS A 49 2.23 -9.21 0.56
C CYS A 49 2.88 -10.53 1.00
N GLU A 50 2.34 -11.22 2.00
CA GLU A 50 2.79 -12.54 2.43
C GLU A 50 2.55 -13.60 1.33
N GLU A 51 1.42 -13.54 0.64
CA GLU A 51 1.17 -14.42 -0.52
C GLU A 51 2.21 -14.22 -1.64
N ILE A 52 2.58 -12.97 -1.93
CA ILE A 52 3.63 -12.67 -2.92
C ILE A 52 4.97 -13.26 -2.45
N GLU A 53 5.36 -13.04 -1.19
CA GLU A 53 6.63 -13.55 -0.65
C GLU A 53 6.74 -15.08 -0.75
N LEU A 54 5.65 -15.81 -0.49
CA LEU A 54 5.62 -17.28 -0.61
C LEU A 54 5.86 -17.75 -2.04
N ARG A 55 5.49 -16.95 -3.04
CA ARG A 55 5.65 -17.28 -4.47
C ARG A 55 7.03 -16.92 -5.01
N LEU A 56 7.76 -16.00 -4.38
CA LEU A 56 9.02 -15.47 -4.89
C LEU A 56 10.09 -16.55 -5.15
N PRO A 57 10.34 -17.53 -4.26
CA PRO A 57 11.37 -18.54 -4.51
C PRO A 57 11.13 -19.31 -5.82
N ASP A 58 9.89 -19.73 -6.06
CA ASP A 58 9.51 -20.49 -7.26
C ASP A 58 9.56 -19.63 -8.53
N ILE A 59 9.22 -18.35 -8.42
CA ILE A 59 9.34 -17.40 -9.55
C ILE A 59 10.81 -17.21 -9.89
N VAL A 60 11.66 -16.96 -8.89
CA VAL A 60 13.11 -16.78 -9.08
C VAL A 60 13.74 -17.99 -9.76
N GLU A 61 13.42 -19.21 -9.32
CA GLU A 61 13.96 -20.42 -9.95
C GLU A 61 13.46 -20.63 -11.37
N ARG A 62 12.17 -20.36 -11.66
CA ARG A 62 11.64 -20.43 -13.03
C ARG A 62 12.32 -19.42 -13.96
N GLU A 63 12.54 -18.20 -13.49
CA GLU A 63 13.20 -17.16 -14.29
C GLU A 63 14.69 -17.46 -14.50
N LYS A 64 15.38 -18.02 -13.50
CA LYS A 64 16.75 -18.53 -13.66
C LYS A 64 16.83 -19.62 -14.73
N ALA A 65 15.90 -20.57 -14.71
CA ALA A 65 15.85 -21.65 -15.69
C ALA A 65 15.67 -21.09 -17.11
N LYS A 66 14.69 -20.21 -17.32
CA LYS A 66 14.47 -19.54 -18.62
C LYS A 66 15.70 -18.76 -19.10
N ALA A 67 16.38 -18.04 -18.22
CA ALA A 67 17.58 -17.28 -18.57
C ALA A 67 18.74 -18.20 -18.97
N ARG A 68 18.90 -19.36 -18.31
CA ARG A 68 19.89 -20.38 -18.68
C ARG A 68 19.59 -21.00 -20.04
N ASP A 69 18.33 -21.35 -20.30
CA ASP A 69 17.91 -21.94 -21.57
C ASP A 69 18.14 -20.97 -22.73
N LEU A 70 17.75 -19.70 -22.55
CA LEU A 70 18.00 -18.65 -23.55
C LEU A 70 19.49 -18.40 -23.78
N ALA A 71 20.30 -18.39 -22.72
CA ALA A 71 21.75 -18.22 -22.85
C ALA A 71 22.40 -19.40 -23.62
N ALA A 72 21.92 -20.63 -23.39
CA ALA A 72 22.38 -21.81 -24.12
C ALA A 72 22.01 -21.74 -25.61
N GLU A 73 20.77 -21.40 -25.93
CA GLU A 73 20.28 -21.24 -27.31
C GLU A 73 21.06 -20.15 -28.06
N LEU A 74 21.31 -19.00 -27.41
CA LEU A 74 22.12 -17.93 -28.00
C LEU A 74 23.57 -18.37 -28.25
N SER A 75 24.16 -19.14 -27.33
CA SER A 75 25.52 -19.66 -27.48
C SER A 75 25.63 -20.65 -28.64
N GLU A 76 24.61 -21.49 -28.85
CA GLU A 76 24.55 -22.46 -29.95
C GLU A 76 24.37 -21.76 -31.30
N ASN A 77 23.45 -20.80 -31.40
CA ASN A 77 23.10 -20.12 -32.64
C ASN A 77 24.15 -19.10 -33.11
N LEU A 78 24.83 -18.41 -32.19
CA LEU A 78 25.77 -17.33 -32.54
C LEU A 78 27.23 -17.78 -32.62
N ALA A 79 27.52 -19.08 -32.41
CA ALA A 79 28.89 -19.60 -32.28
C ALA A 79 29.76 -18.73 -31.36
N ILE A 80 29.15 -18.14 -30.31
CA ILE A 80 29.86 -17.23 -29.42
C ILE A 80 30.92 -18.06 -28.73
N ALA A 81 32.15 -17.58 -28.85
CA ALA A 81 33.39 -18.31 -28.62
C ALA A 81 33.36 -19.26 -27.40
N LYS A 82 34.12 -20.35 -27.49
CA LYS A 82 34.38 -21.37 -26.45
C LYS A 82 34.76 -20.85 -25.03
N ASN A 83 34.78 -19.53 -24.80
CA ASN A 83 35.09 -18.85 -23.55
C ASN A 83 33.93 -17.99 -22.98
N VAL A 84 32.70 -18.07 -23.51
CA VAL A 84 31.56 -17.36 -22.89
C VAL A 84 31.13 -18.05 -21.60
N ASN A 85 31.16 -17.32 -20.50
CA ASN A 85 30.63 -17.78 -19.23
C ASN A 85 29.09 -17.62 -19.24
N LEU A 86 28.38 -18.71 -19.55
CA LEU A 86 26.91 -18.74 -19.62
C LEU A 86 26.23 -18.26 -18.32
N SER A 87 26.85 -18.48 -17.16
CA SER A 87 26.33 -17.99 -15.89
C SER A 87 26.27 -16.46 -15.87
N SER A 88 27.34 -15.78 -16.31
CA SER A 88 27.38 -14.31 -16.37
C SER A 88 26.35 -13.71 -17.36
N VAL A 89 26.10 -14.40 -18.48
CA VAL A 89 25.08 -13.98 -19.45
C VAL A 89 23.68 -14.17 -18.87
N SER A 90 23.42 -15.31 -18.22
CA SER A 90 22.14 -15.56 -17.56
C SER A 90 21.84 -14.55 -16.44
N GLU A 91 22.84 -14.18 -15.65
CA GLU A 91 22.71 -13.14 -14.61
C GLU A 91 22.41 -11.76 -15.19
N GLN A 92 23.07 -11.39 -16.29
CA GLN A 92 22.76 -10.13 -17.00
C GLN A 92 21.36 -10.15 -17.62
N LEU A 93 20.92 -11.27 -18.19
CA LEU A 93 19.56 -11.44 -18.76
C LEU A 93 18.47 -11.35 -17.68
N MET A 94 18.76 -11.79 -16.45
CA MET A 94 17.88 -11.64 -15.30
C MET A 94 17.79 -10.20 -14.75
N GLY A 95 18.71 -9.31 -15.16
CA GLY A 95 18.97 -7.99 -14.61
C GLY A 95 17.77 -7.32 -13.91
N GLY A 96 17.74 -7.36 -12.58
CA GLY A 96 16.79 -6.66 -11.71
C GLY A 96 15.30 -7.03 -11.85
N ARG A 97 14.93 -7.95 -12.76
CA ARG A 97 13.54 -8.23 -13.17
C ARG A 97 12.78 -9.23 -12.27
N VAL A 98 13.31 -9.57 -11.10
CA VAL A 98 12.65 -10.55 -10.23
C VAL A 98 12.78 -10.22 -8.75
N ASP A 99 13.81 -9.47 -8.35
CA ASP A 99 13.98 -9.11 -6.95
C ASP A 99 13.10 -7.91 -6.57
N VAL A 100 11.92 -8.24 -6.06
CA VAL A 100 10.95 -7.30 -5.48
C VAL A 100 10.95 -7.35 -3.95
N SER A 101 11.88 -8.10 -3.34
CA SER A 101 11.90 -8.36 -1.90
C SER A 101 12.08 -7.07 -1.10
N GLU A 102 12.93 -6.16 -1.60
CA GLU A 102 13.16 -4.87 -0.98
C GLU A 102 11.91 -3.98 -0.98
N GLU A 103 11.20 -3.93 -2.10
CA GLU A 103 9.94 -3.17 -2.21
C GLU A 103 8.83 -3.75 -1.30
N LEU A 104 8.77 -5.08 -1.15
CA LEU A 104 7.82 -5.73 -0.22
C LEU A 104 8.13 -5.37 1.23
N VAL A 105 9.40 -5.43 1.63
CA VAL A 105 9.81 -5.02 2.99
C VAL A 105 9.48 -3.55 3.24
N ARG A 106 9.74 -2.66 2.26
CA ARG A 106 9.40 -1.24 2.35
C ARG A 106 7.88 -1.03 2.46
N LEU A 107 7.09 -1.70 1.63
CA LEU A 107 5.63 -1.65 1.69
C LEU A 107 5.09 -2.09 3.06
N LYS A 108 5.56 -3.22 3.59
CA LYS A 108 5.18 -3.71 4.93
C LYS A 108 5.55 -2.73 6.04
N SER A 109 6.73 -2.09 5.94
CA SER A 109 7.14 -1.04 6.86
C SER A 109 6.20 0.17 6.81
N HIS A 110 5.82 0.64 5.61
CA HIS A 110 4.86 1.73 5.45
C HIS A 110 3.49 1.40 6.03
N LEU A 111 2.99 0.16 5.84
CA LEU A 111 1.74 -0.31 6.45
C LEU A 111 1.82 -0.31 7.98
N SER A 112 2.91 -0.80 8.56
CA SER A 112 3.10 -0.77 10.01
C SER A 112 3.10 0.67 10.56
N ILE A 113 3.79 1.59 9.89
CA ILE A 113 3.80 3.01 10.28
C ILE A 113 2.41 3.65 10.09
N PHE A 114 1.65 3.23 9.09
CA PHE A 114 0.28 3.67 8.84
C PHE A 114 -0.63 3.29 10.02
N GLU A 115 -0.58 2.04 10.47
CA GLU A 115 -1.35 1.55 11.63
C GLU A 115 -0.96 2.27 12.92
N LEU A 116 0.34 2.42 13.18
CA LEU A 116 0.85 3.13 14.36
C LEU A 116 0.44 4.61 14.40
N SER A 117 0.20 5.23 13.23
CA SER A 117 -0.14 6.65 13.16
C SER A 117 -1.50 6.99 13.78
N PHE A 118 -2.43 6.03 13.85
CA PHE A 118 -3.72 6.23 14.52
C PHE A 118 -3.63 6.35 16.05
N PHE A 119 -2.52 5.94 16.65
CA PHE A 119 -2.28 6.08 18.09
C PHE A 119 -1.55 7.37 18.46
N SER A 120 -1.21 8.21 17.47
CA SER A 120 -0.52 9.48 17.68
C SER A 120 -1.49 10.66 17.85
N THR A 121 -1.10 11.66 18.63
CA THR A 121 -1.97 12.78 19.06
C THR A 121 -1.94 14.01 18.14
N ARG A 122 -1.25 13.98 16.98
CA ARG A 122 -1.00 15.15 16.13
C ARG A 122 -1.31 14.88 14.66
N GLN A 123 -1.82 15.89 13.94
CA GLN A 123 -2.09 15.97 12.48
C GLN A 123 -1.84 14.66 11.69
N ILE A 124 -2.74 13.70 11.87
CA ILE A 124 -2.59 12.36 11.27
C ILE A 124 -2.83 12.40 9.75
N GLY A 125 -3.74 13.24 9.25
CA GLY A 125 -4.15 13.23 7.85
C GLY A 125 -3.00 13.47 6.86
N GLN A 126 -2.11 14.43 7.11
CA GLN A 126 -0.98 14.70 6.23
C GLN A 126 0.03 13.52 6.23
N LYS A 127 0.27 12.93 7.40
CA LYS A 127 1.17 11.78 7.53
C LYS A 127 0.59 10.55 6.82
N LEU A 128 -0.70 10.28 7.00
CA LEU A 128 -1.39 9.19 6.31
C LEU A 128 -1.35 9.38 4.79
N ASN A 129 -1.56 10.60 4.29
CA ASN A 129 -1.44 10.90 2.86
C ASN A 129 -0.05 10.60 2.30
N PHE A 130 1.02 10.98 3.02
CA PHE A 130 2.38 10.65 2.63
C PHE A 130 2.61 9.13 2.57
N LEU A 131 2.17 8.40 3.60
CA LEU A 131 2.31 6.94 3.64
C LEU A 131 1.57 6.27 2.48
N VAL A 132 0.38 6.74 2.13
CA VAL A 132 -0.38 6.23 0.99
C VAL A 132 0.36 6.41 -0.33
N GLN A 133 1.06 7.53 -0.51
CA GLN A 133 1.88 7.76 -1.69
C GLN A 133 3.07 6.80 -1.75
N GLU A 134 3.78 6.63 -0.63
CA GLU A 134 4.92 5.70 -0.57
C GLU A 134 4.47 4.24 -0.79
N MET A 135 3.36 3.81 -0.18
CA MET A 135 2.77 2.49 -0.44
C MET A 135 2.47 2.28 -1.93
N ASN A 136 1.88 3.28 -2.60
CA ASN A 136 1.59 3.19 -4.03
C ASN A 136 2.87 3.09 -4.88
N ARG A 137 3.91 3.85 -4.51
CA ARG A 137 5.22 3.83 -5.16
C ARG A 137 5.87 2.46 -5.09
N GLU A 138 5.88 1.84 -3.91
CA GLU A 138 6.45 0.51 -3.72
C GLU A 138 5.68 -0.54 -4.55
N VAL A 139 4.34 -0.54 -4.50
CA VAL A 139 3.52 -1.49 -5.27
C VAL A 139 3.66 -1.29 -6.79
N SER A 140 3.83 -0.06 -7.25
CA SER A 140 4.10 0.22 -8.66
C SER A 140 5.48 -0.31 -9.09
N THR A 141 6.45 -0.28 -8.19
CA THR A 141 7.79 -0.83 -8.43
C THR A 141 7.75 -2.37 -8.45
N ILE A 142 7.07 -3.00 -7.49
CA ILE A 142 6.81 -4.46 -7.49
C ILE A 142 6.13 -4.86 -8.80
N SER A 143 5.06 -4.17 -9.19
CA SER A 143 4.27 -4.47 -10.38
C SER A 143 5.06 -4.34 -11.69
N SER A 144 6.04 -3.44 -11.76
CA SER A 144 6.86 -3.24 -12.98
C SER A 144 8.05 -4.19 -13.06
N LYS A 145 8.52 -4.71 -11.91
CA LYS A 145 9.51 -5.77 -11.82
C LYS A 145 8.89 -7.16 -11.89
N ALA A 146 7.60 -7.34 -11.60
CA ALA A 146 6.95 -8.65 -11.60
C ALA A 146 6.86 -9.23 -13.02
N SER A 147 7.60 -10.32 -13.25
CA SER A 147 7.50 -11.13 -14.48
C SER A 147 6.40 -12.20 -14.42
N ASP A 148 5.89 -12.50 -13.22
CA ASP A 148 4.85 -13.49 -13.00
C ASP A 148 3.45 -12.86 -12.99
N ALA A 149 2.54 -13.42 -13.80
CA ALA A 149 1.19 -12.91 -13.96
C ALA A 149 0.35 -12.95 -12.67
N ALA A 150 0.57 -13.93 -11.79
CA ALA A 150 -0.15 -13.98 -10.52
C ALA A 150 0.30 -12.84 -9.61
N VAL A 151 1.61 -12.55 -9.54
CA VAL A 151 2.12 -11.38 -8.80
C VAL A 151 1.55 -10.08 -9.38
N SER A 152 1.50 -9.93 -10.70
CA SER A 152 0.90 -8.74 -11.32
C SER A 152 -0.58 -8.56 -10.94
N GLN A 153 -1.36 -9.64 -10.88
CA GLN A 153 -2.76 -9.60 -10.44
C GLN A 153 -2.89 -9.21 -8.97
N LEU A 154 -2.06 -9.78 -8.09
CA LEU A 154 -2.02 -9.41 -6.67
C LEU A 154 -1.67 -7.93 -6.48
N CYS A 155 -0.72 -7.39 -7.26
CA CYS A 155 -0.40 -5.96 -7.24
C CYS A 155 -1.58 -5.07 -7.64
N VAL A 156 -2.43 -5.50 -8.58
CA VAL A 156 -3.65 -4.76 -8.95
C VAL A 156 -4.61 -4.69 -7.77
N ILE A 157 -4.80 -5.80 -7.05
CA ILE A 157 -5.67 -5.86 -5.86
C ILE A 157 -5.12 -4.94 -4.76
N ILE A 158 -3.80 -4.96 -4.51
CA ILE A 158 -3.17 -4.04 -3.55
C ILE A 158 -3.41 -2.58 -3.97
N LYS A 159 -3.20 -2.23 -5.24
CA LYS A 159 -3.43 -0.86 -5.75
C LYS A 159 -4.86 -0.40 -5.53
N GLU A 160 -5.84 -1.28 -5.72
CA GLU A 160 -7.24 -0.97 -5.42
C GLU A 160 -7.43 -0.66 -3.92
N GLN A 161 -6.88 -1.48 -3.02
CA GLN A 161 -6.99 -1.22 -1.58
C GLN A 161 -6.32 0.09 -1.18
N ILE A 162 -5.14 0.40 -1.73
CA ILE A 162 -4.44 1.66 -1.50
C ILE A 162 -5.27 2.86 -1.99
N GLU A 163 -5.93 2.74 -3.14
CA GLU A 163 -6.79 3.81 -3.64
C GLU A 163 -8.01 4.03 -2.73
N ARG A 164 -8.64 2.96 -2.23
CA ARG A 164 -9.70 3.07 -1.23
C ARG A 164 -9.24 3.73 0.06
N ILE A 165 -8.04 3.38 0.53
CA ILE A 165 -7.41 4.04 1.68
C ILE A 165 -7.21 5.54 1.37
N ARG A 166 -6.70 5.88 0.18
CA ARG A 166 -6.46 7.26 -0.26
C ARG A 166 -7.73 8.10 -0.20
N GLU A 167 -8.83 7.60 -0.77
CA GLU A 167 -10.14 8.25 -0.77
C GLU A 167 -10.60 8.56 0.67
N GLN A 168 -10.47 7.60 1.59
CA GLN A 168 -10.87 7.79 2.98
C GLN A 168 -9.95 8.75 3.74
N VAL A 169 -8.64 8.67 3.51
CA VAL A 169 -7.67 9.56 4.17
C VAL A 169 -7.88 11.02 3.74
N GLN A 170 -8.29 11.28 2.50
CA GLN A 170 -8.62 12.64 2.04
C GLN A 170 -9.86 13.23 2.72
N ASN A 171 -10.76 12.38 3.24
CA ASN A 171 -11.92 12.81 4.00
C ASN A 171 -11.58 13.16 5.46
N ILE A 172 -10.37 12.84 5.94
CA ILE A 172 -9.87 13.20 7.27
C ILE A 172 -9.26 14.61 7.19
N VAL A 173 -10.09 15.64 7.46
CA VAL A 173 -9.71 17.07 7.52
C VAL A 173 -9.43 17.51 8.95
#